data_AF-A0A4R1W7A4-F1
#
_entry.id   AF-A0A4R1W7A4-F1
#
_cell.length_a   1.000
_cell.length_b   1.000
_cell.length_c   1.000
_cell.angle_alpha   90.00
_cell.angle_beta   90.00
_cell.angle_gamma   90.00
#
_symmetry.space_group_name_H-M   'P 1'
#
loop_
_entity.id
_entity.type
_entity.pdbx_description
1 polymer ?
#
loop_
_entity_poly.entity_id
_entity_poly.type
_entity_poly.pdbx_seq_one_letter_code
_entity_poly.pdbx_strand_id
1 'polypeptide(L)'
;MAGATNSCAGVTRPAARLERAPYDNAMAEAFNSLFKADCIRNAVMRPKGGSTSVRDVEIAVAEYIDWFNHRRLHGEIGLIPPAEFEANHWVNIEPEHYSEIPVLTEAGSK
;
A
#
# COMPACT_ATOMS: atom_id res chain seq x y z
N MET A 1 17.23 22.61 56.35
CA MET A 1 16.78 22.85 54.96
C MET A 1 16.48 21.50 54.35
N ALA A 2 15.20 21.17 54.18
CA ALA A 2 14.75 19.93 53.56
C ALA A 2 14.93 20.02 52.04
N GLY A 3 15.74 19.14 51.46
CA GLY A 3 15.88 18.99 50.02
C GLY A 3 14.81 18.02 49.51
N ALA A 4 13.78 18.54 48.85
CA ALA A 4 12.78 17.74 48.17
C ALA A 4 13.34 17.24 46.84
N THR A 5 13.43 15.91 46.69
CA THR A 5 13.70 15.24 45.42
C THR A 5 12.41 15.25 44.60
N ASN A 6 12.34 16.09 43.56
CA ASN A 6 11.20 16.05 42.64
C ASN A 6 11.47 15.01 41.55
N SER A 7 11.04 13.78 41.85
CA SER A 7 10.76 12.74 40.86
C SER A 7 9.55 13.19 40.03
N CYS A 8 9.81 13.78 38.86
CA CYS A 8 8.77 14.07 37.88
C CYS A 8 8.57 12.85 36.98
N ALA A 9 7.75 11.93 37.46
CA ALA A 9 7.07 10.96 36.63
C ALA A 9 6.12 11.69 35.66
N GLY A 10 6.08 11.25 34.41
CA GLY A 10 4.97 11.56 33.50
C GLY A 10 5.34 12.23 32.19
N VAL A 11 6.03 11.51 31.30
CA VAL A 11 5.77 11.66 29.86
C VAL A 11 5.57 10.26 29.30
N THR A 12 4.43 9.64 29.64
CA THR A 12 3.94 8.51 28.85
C THR A 12 3.50 9.11 27.52
N ARG A 13 4.37 9.00 26.52
CA ARG A 13 4.04 9.33 25.12
C ARG A 13 2.76 8.56 24.79
N PRO A 14 1.70 9.21 24.26
CA PRO A 14 0.53 8.47 23.84
C PRO A 14 0.97 7.48 22.76
N ALA A 15 0.66 6.20 22.99
CA ALA A 15 0.91 5.13 22.05
C ALA A 15 0.17 5.42 20.74
N ALA A 16 0.95 5.48 19.67
CA ALA A 16 0.58 5.13 18.30
C ALA A 16 -0.91 5.23 17.95
N ARG A 17 -1.38 6.45 17.63
CA ARG A 17 -2.18 6.54 16.42
C ARG A 17 -1.15 6.53 15.30
N LEU A 18 -1.01 5.40 14.61
CA LEU A 18 -0.36 5.32 13.29
C LEU A 18 -1.14 6.26 12.38
N GLU A 19 -0.81 7.55 12.46
CA GLU A 19 -1.28 8.57 11.53
C GLU A 19 -0.62 8.18 10.22
N ARG A 20 -1.40 7.48 9.39
CA ARG A 20 -1.05 6.94 8.08
C ARG A 20 -0.07 7.90 7.40
N ALA A 21 1.13 7.43 7.05
CA ALA A 21 2.16 8.32 6.55
C ALA A 21 1.59 9.12 5.36
N PRO A 22 1.69 10.46 5.35
CA PRO A 22 1.12 11.29 4.27
C PRO A 22 1.70 10.91 2.91
N TYR A 23 2.89 10.30 2.91
CA TYR A 23 3.55 9.72 1.76
C TYR A 23 2.77 8.58 1.10
N ASP A 24 2.24 7.64 1.87
CA ASP A 24 1.47 6.50 1.34
C ASP A 24 0.18 6.97 0.67
N ASN A 25 -0.44 8.03 1.21
CA ASN A 25 -1.63 8.61 0.63
C ASN A 25 -1.33 9.28 -0.72
N ALA A 26 -0.27 10.09 -0.80
CA ALA A 26 0.14 10.73 -2.05
C ALA A 26 0.51 9.70 -3.13
N MET A 27 1.19 8.62 -2.75
CA MET A 27 1.52 7.52 -3.66
C MET A 27 0.27 6.80 -4.17
N ALA A 28 -0.68 6.49 -3.28
CA ALA A 28 -1.94 5.86 -3.65
C ALA A 28 -2.79 6.76 -4.56
N GLU A 29 -2.82 8.08 -4.30
CA GLU A 29 -3.53 9.06 -5.12
C GLU A 29 -2.92 9.18 -6.52
N ALA A 30 -1.59 9.18 -6.62
CA ALA A 30 -0.88 9.19 -7.90
C ALA A 30 -1.19 7.94 -8.73
N PHE A 31 -1.17 6.76 -8.09
CA PHE A 31 -1.54 5.50 -8.74
C PHE A 31 -2.99 5.51 -9.24
N ASN A 32 -3.94 5.95 -8.40
CA ASN A 32 -5.36 6.01 -8.77
C ASN A 32 -5.61 6.98 -9.94
N SER A 33 -4.90 8.10 -9.96
CA SER A 33 -4.97 9.09 -11.06
C SER A 33 -4.50 8.48 -12.38
N LEU A 34 -3.41 7.71 -12.34
CA LEU A 34 -2.87 7.00 -13.49
C LEU A 34 -3.80 5.86 -13.97
N PHE A 35 -4.32 5.06 -13.04
CA PHE A 35 -5.31 4.02 -13.33
C PHE A 35 -6.53 4.58 -14.09
N LYS A 36 -7.12 5.67 -13.59
CA LYS A 36 -8.25 6.33 -14.23
C LYS A 36 -7.90 6.90 -15.60
N ALA A 37 -6.70 7.45 -15.75
CA ALA A 37 -6.23 7.95 -17.03
C ALA A 37 -6.17 6.83 -18.08
N ASP A 38 -5.57 5.70 -17.72
CA ASP A 38 -5.41 4.55 -18.61
C ASP A 38 -6.77 3.92 -18.95
N CYS A 39 -7.63 3.66 -17.96
CA CYS A 39 -8.93 3.02 -18.22
C CYS A 39 -9.91 3.87 -19.05
N ILE A 40 -9.81 5.21 -18.96
CA ILE A 40 -10.74 6.11 -19.67
C ILE A 40 -10.18 6.55 -21.02
N ARG A 41 -8.86 6.83 -21.11
CA ARG A 41 -8.25 7.44 -22.30
C ARG A 41 -7.53 6.45 -23.20
N ASN A 42 -7.07 5.31 -22.69
CA ASN A 42 -6.37 4.33 -23.51
C ASN A 42 -7.39 3.41 -24.21
N ALA A 43 -7.47 3.51 -25.53
CA ALA A 43 -8.36 2.69 -26.34
C ALA A 43 -8.06 1.17 -26.25
N VAL A 44 -6.86 0.79 -25.82
CA VAL A 44 -6.47 -0.61 -25.57
C VAL A 44 -7.08 -1.14 -24.28
N MET A 45 -7.21 -0.30 -23.25
CA MET A 45 -7.72 -0.68 -21.91
C MET A 45 -9.19 -0.34 -21.71
N ARG A 46 -9.75 0.51 -22.57
CA ARG A 46 -11.17 0.87 -22.54
C ARG A 46 -12.00 -0.28 -23.13
N PRO A 47 -13.01 -0.81 -22.42
CA PRO A 47 -13.92 -1.80 -22.98
C PRO A 47 -14.55 -1.32 -24.30
N LYS A 48 -14.66 -2.21 -25.30
CA LYS A 48 -15.29 -1.90 -26.58
C LYS A 48 -16.78 -1.61 -26.35
N GLY A 49 -17.13 -0.33 -26.35
CA GLY A 49 -18.49 0.17 -26.01
C GLY A 49 -18.56 1.02 -24.74
N GLY A 50 -17.45 1.13 -24.00
CA GLY A 50 -17.40 1.81 -22.69
C GLY A 50 -17.83 0.88 -21.54
N SER A 51 -17.74 1.38 -20.32
CA SER A 51 -18.14 0.64 -19.11
C SER A 51 -19.62 0.91 -18.82
N THR A 52 -20.52 0.12 -19.40
CA THR A 52 -21.97 0.32 -19.23
C THR A 52 -22.50 -0.42 -18.00
N SER A 53 -21.79 -1.45 -17.53
CA SER A 53 -22.13 -2.22 -16.32
C SER A 53 -20.97 -2.30 -15.33
N VAL A 54 -21.28 -2.62 -14.06
CA VAL A 54 -20.28 -2.89 -13.02
C VAL A 54 -19.35 -4.04 -13.43
N ARG A 55 -19.89 -5.07 -14.08
CA ARG A 55 -19.13 -6.21 -14.58
C ARG A 55 -18.06 -5.80 -15.61
N ASP A 56 -18.36 -4.82 -16.47
CA ASP A 56 -17.40 -4.32 -17.45
C ASP A 56 -16.25 -3.57 -16.76
N VAL A 57 -16.54 -2.88 -15.65
CA VAL A 57 -15.52 -2.23 -14.82
C VAL A 57 -14.64 -3.27 -14.13
N GLU A 58 -15.23 -4.32 -13.56
CA GLU A 58 -14.47 -5.40 -12.92
C GLU A 58 -13.51 -6.10 -13.90
N ILE A 59 -13.99 -6.39 -15.11
CA ILE A 59 -13.15 -6.98 -16.18
C ILE A 59 -12.04 -6.00 -16.58
N ALA A 60 -12.37 -4.72 -16.81
CA ALA A 60 -11.37 -3.72 -17.16
C ALA A 60 -10.30 -3.54 -16.08
N VAL A 61 -10.69 -3.59 -14.80
CA VAL A 61 -9.77 -3.55 -13.66
C VAL A 61 -8.86 -4.77 -13.65
N ALA A 62 -9.42 -5.97 -13.84
CA ALA A 62 -8.64 -7.20 -13.87
C ALA A 62 -7.62 -7.21 -15.02
N GLU A 63 -8.05 -6.81 -16.22
CA GLU A 63 -7.18 -6.69 -17.40
C GLU A 63 -6.09 -5.63 -17.20
N TYR A 64 -6.44 -4.51 -16.57
CA TYR A 64 -5.48 -3.46 -16.23
C TYR A 64 -4.41 -3.96 -15.27
N ILE A 65 -4.81 -4.63 -14.18
CA ILE A 65 -3.89 -5.15 -13.16
C ILE A 65 -2.97 -6.20 -13.77
N ASP A 66 -3.52 -7.13 -14.57
CA ASP A 66 -2.73 -8.15 -15.26
C ASP A 66 -1.71 -7.52 -16.22
N TRP A 67 -2.11 -6.52 -17.01
CA TRP A 67 -1.17 -5.79 -17.86
C TRP A 67 -0.11 -5.03 -17.04
N PHE A 68 -0.51 -4.34 -15.98
CA PHE A 68 0.39 -3.55 -15.16
C PHE A 68 1.46 -4.43 -14.49
N ASN A 69 1.06 -5.57 -13.93
CA ASN A 69 1.97 -6.44 -13.17
C ASN A 69 2.85 -7.32 -14.06
N HIS A 70 2.34 -7.80 -15.20
CA HIS A 70 3.01 -8.83 -16.00
C HIS A 70 3.52 -8.36 -17.36
N ARG A 71 3.06 -7.21 -17.87
CA ARG A 71 3.39 -6.75 -19.24
C ARG A 71 3.94 -5.34 -19.32
N ARG A 72 3.64 -4.48 -18.34
CA ARG A 72 4.11 -3.09 -18.33
C ARG A 72 5.59 -3.07 -17.94
N LEU A 73 6.41 -2.50 -18.81
CA LEU A 73 7.83 -2.27 -18.52
C LEU A 73 7.97 -0.94 -17.79
N HIS A 74 8.64 -0.97 -16.64
CA HIS A 74 8.86 0.22 -15.81
C HIS A 74 10.33 0.64 -15.90
N GLY A 75 10.58 1.85 -16.43
CA GLY A 75 11.94 2.37 -16.58
C GLY A 75 12.70 2.52 -15.27
N GLU A 76 12.02 2.92 -14.20
CA GLU A 76 12.62 3.11 -12.87
C GLU A 76 13.18 1.82 -12.26
N ILE A 77 12.57 0.67 -12.58
CA ILE A 77 12.97 -0.64 -12.04
C ILE A 77 13.79 -1.46 -13.03
N GLY A 78 14.33 -0.84 -14.08
CA GLY A 78 15.21 -1.50 -15.04
C GLY A 78 14.52 -2.15 -16.24
N LEU A 79 13.37 -1.63 -16.66
CA LEU A 79 12.59 -2.11 -17.82
C LEU A 79 12.10 -3.57 -17.68
N ILE A 80 11.80 -3.99 -16.46
CA ILE A 80 11.14 -5.27 -16.18
C ILE A 80 9.71 -5.05 -15.66
N PRO A 81 8.83 -6.06 -15.77
CA PRO A 81 7.52 -6.01 -15.12
C PRO A 81 7.63 -6.00 -13.60
N PRO A 82 6.68 -5.35 -12.88
CA PRO A 82 6.69 -5.31 -11.43
C PRO A 82 6.67 -6.69 -10.77
N ALA A 83 5.94 -7.66 -11.34
CA ALA A 83 5.89 -9.01 -10.79
C ALA A 83 7.25 -9.72 -10.83
N GLU A 84 8.04 -9.48 -11.87
CA GLU A 84 9.40 -10.02 -11.98
C GLU A 84 10.35 -9.32 -11.02
N PHE A 85 10.22 -8.00 -10.88
CA PHE A 85 10.99 -7.24 -9.90
C PHE A 85 10.71 -7.71 -8.46
N GLU A 86 9.44 -7.91 -8.09
CA GLU A 86 9.08 -8.44 -6.77
C GLU A 86 9.60 -9.85 -6.56
N ALA A 87 9.44 -10.75 -7.54
CA ALA A 87 9.97 -12.11 -7.43
C ALA A 87 11.49 -12.11 -7.20
N ASN A 88 12.22 -11.27 -7.91
CA ASN A 88 13.66 -11.09 -7.71
C ASN A 88 13.98 -10.45 -6.36
N HIS A 89 13.15 -9.51 -5.89
CA HIS A 89 13.31 -8.90 -4.58
C HIS A 89 13.18 -9.96 -3.49
N TRP A 90 12.05 -10.69 -3.44
CA TRP A 90 11.74 -11.73 -2.44
C TRP A 90 12.79 -12.86 -2.37
N VAL A 91 13.40 -13.22 -3.50
CA VAL A 91 14.50 -14.21 -3.54
C VAL A 91 15.77 -13.69 -2.85
N ASN A 92 15.98 -12.37 -2.84
CA ASN A 92 17.18 -11.72 -2.30
C ASN A 92 16.98 -11.09 -0.92
N ILE A 93 15.77 -11.11 -0.35
CA ILE A 93 15.52 -10.64 1.01
C ILE A 93 15.79 -11.80 1.97
N GLU A 94 16.77 -11.63 2.84
CA GLU A 94 16.83 -12.40 4.09
C GLU A 94 15.54 -12.11 4.87
N PRO A 95 14.81 -13.11 5.38
CA PRO A 95 13.56 -12.89 6.07
C PRO A 95 13.81 -12.09 7.35
N GLU A 96 13.63 -10.76 7.30
CA GLU A 96 13.43 -9.98 8.50
C GLU A 96 12.17 -10.52 9.17
N HIS A 97 12.40 -11.14 10.33
CA HIS A 97 11.38 -11.69 11.19
C HIS A 97 10.40 -10.56 11.51
N TYR A 98 9.24 -10.56 10.84
CA TYR A 98 8.18 -9.60 11.13
C TYR A 98 7.94 -9.69 12.63
N SER A 99 8.30 -8.67 13.39
CA SER A 99 8.06 -8.68 14.82
C SER A 99 6.55 -8.77 14.97
N GLU A 100 6.06 -9.93 15.40
CA GLU A 100 4.66 -10.08 15.73
C GLU A 100 4.37 -9.00 16.78
N ILE A 101 3.68 -7.94 16.38
CA ILE A 101 3.09 -7.01 17.32
C ILE A 101 2.01 -7.85 17.99
N PRO A 102 2.16 -8.25 19.27
CA PRO A 102 1.13 -9.06 19.89
C PRO A 102 -0.13 -8.22 19.93
N VAL A 103 -1.16 -8.67 19.21
CA VAL A 103 -2.49 -8.09 19.31
C VAL A 103 -2.94 -8.34 20.75
N LEU A 104 -2.93 -7.29 21.57
CA LEU A 104 -3.48 -7.32 22.92
C LEU A 104 -4.99 -7.54 22.81
N THR A 105 -5.38 -8.82 22.79
CA THR A 105 -6.76 -9.26 22.92
C THR A 105 -7.16 -9.22 24.38
N GLU A 106 -7.16 -8.03 24.99
CA GLU A 106 -7.92 -7.80 26.22
C GLU A 106 -9.39 -7.50 25.85
N ALA A 107 -10.08 -8.53 25.37
CA ALA A 107 -11.53 -8.60 25.52
C ALA A 107 -11.81 -8.98 26.98
N GLY A 108 -11.77 -7.97 27.85
CA GLY A 108 -12.17 -8.10 29.25
C GLY A 108 -13.62 -8.56 29.33
N SER A 109 -13.80 -9.87 29.55
CA SER A 109 -15.01 -10.44 30.13
C SER A 109 -14.98 -10.18 31.63
N LYS A 110 -15.79 -9.24 32.12
CA LYS A 110 -16.56 -9.30 33.39
C LYS A 110 -17.76 -8.38 33.31
#